data_AF-A0A348SDK8-F1
#
_entry.id   AF-A0A348SDK8-F1
#
_cell.length_a   1.000
_cell.length_b   1.000
_cell.length_c   1.000
_cell.angle_alpha   90.00
_cell.angle_beta   90.00
_cell.angle_gamma   90.00
#
_symmetry.space_group_name_H-M   'P 1'
#
loop_
_entity.id
_entity.type
_entity.pdbx_description
1 polymer ?
#
loop_
_entity_poly.entity_id
_entity_poly.type
_entity_poly.pdbx_seq_one_letter_code
_entity_poly.pdbx_strand_id
1 'polypeptide(L)'
;MARTLLADGRPRRAIYLNGVSYVSDIGYAELLHGWSASGEYPATYVPTISRPNDPANAGWTGRTGRVESIIRAALGDLSVDPNGAVAYLCGNPDMIVAAEQELRAYGLPDEAIHKELYWPAGKQPTGAIES
;
A
#
# COMPACT_ATOMS: atom_id res chain seq x y z
N MET A 1 11.93 1.61 7.17
CA MET A 1 12.10 2.71 6.19
C MET A 1 11.78 4.09 6.78
N ALA A 2 10.53 4.42 7.11
CA ALA A 2 10.18 5.78 7.59
C ALA A 2 10.96 6.22 8.84
N ARG A 3 11.08 5.35 9.85
CA ARG A 3 11.88 5.65 11.05
C ARG A 3 13.36 5.92 10.74
N THR A 4 13.93 5.24 9.75
CA THR A 4 15.31 5.47 9.30
C THR A 4 15.43 6.84 8.64
N LEU A 5 14.54 7.16 7.70
CA LEU A 5 14.51 8.48 7.04
C LEU A 5 14.32 9.62 8.04
N LEU A 6 13.52 9.39 9.09
CA LEU A 6 13.35 10.34 10.18
C LEU A 6 14.64 10.51 10.99
N ALA A 7 15.28 9.41 11.40
CA ALA A 7 16.53 9.44 12.15
C ALA A 7 17.67 10.11 11.37
N ASP A 8 17.69 9.94 10.04
CA ASP A 8 18.65 10.56 9.13
C ASP A 8 18.34 12.04 8.86
N GLY A 9 17.28 12.61 9.44
CA GLY A 9 16.87 14.01 9.23
C GLY A 9 16.35 14.29 7.82
N ARG A 10 15.90 13.26 7.09
CA ARG A 10 15.46 13.33 5.70
C ARG A 10 14.05 12.74 5.50
N PRO A 11 13.04 13.18 6.28
CA PRO A 11 11.69 12.67 6.13
C PRO A 11 11.19 12.96 4.71
N ARG A 12 10.54 11.95 4.13
CA ARG A 12 9.86 12.07 2.83
C ARG A 12 8.39 11.80 3.04
N ARG A 13 7.53 12.52 2.33
CA ARG A 13 6.10 12.23 2.30
C ARG A 13 5.90 10.74 2.01
N ALA A 14 5.18 10.05 2.88
CA ALA A 14 4.92 8.61 2.75
C ALA A 14 3.41 8.34 2.77
N ILE A 15 2.94 7.59 1.78
CA ILE A 15 1.54 7.17 1.66
C ILE A 15 1.49 5.67 1.89
N TYR A 16 0.64 5.23 2.81
CA TYR A 16 0.48 3.84 3.20
C TYR A 16 -0.89 3.34 2.76
N LEU A 17 -0.94 2.64 1.63
CA LEU A 17 -2.13 1.91 1.20
C LEU A 17 -2.10 0.53 1.88
N ASN A 18 -3.07 0.24 2.76
CA ASN A 18 -3.10 -1.02 3.49
C ASN A 18 -4.44 -1.74 3.29
N GLY A 19 -4.41 -2.91 2.66
CA GLY A 19 -5.59 -3.74 2.45
C GLY A 19 -5.63 -4.91 3.41
N VAL A 20 -6.74 -5.06 4.12
CA VAL A 20 -6.99 -6.19 5.03
C VAL A 20 -8.35 -6.82 4.75
N SER A 21 -8.66 -7.94 5.41
CA SER A 21 -10.01 -8.54 5.33
C SER A 21 -10.96 -7.90 6.31
N TYR A 22 -10.51 -7.69 7.54
CA TYR A 22 -11.34 -7.19 8.63
C TYR A 22 -10.77 -5.92 9.26
N VAL A 23 -11.63 -5.06 9.79
CA VAL A 23 -11.22 -3.83 10.49
C VAL A 23 -10.29 -4.14 11.67
N SER A 24 -10.50 -5.27 12.35
CA SER A 24 -9.64 -5.75 13.43
C SER A 24 -8.19 -6.04 13.01
N ASP A 25 -7.94 -6.26 11.71
CA ASP A 25 -6.60 -6.53 11.18
C ASP A 25 -5.81 -5.22 10.90
N ILE A 26 -6.44 -4.05 11.05
CA ILE A 26 -5.80 -2.74 10.87
C ILE A 26 -4.91 -2.44 12.08
N GLY A 27 -3.67 -2.94 12.06
CA GLY A 27 -2.74 -2.80 13.19
C GLY A 27 -1.97 -1.47 13.26
N TYR A 28 -1.85 -0.72 12.16
CA TYR A 28 -0.97 0.47 12.09
C TYR A 28 -1.68 1.83 12.12
N ALA A 29 -3.01 1.85 12.23
CA ALA A 29 -3.78 3.08 12.16
C ALA A 29 -3.36 4.11 13.21
N GLU A 30 -3.28 3.69 14.48
CA GLU A 30 -2.94 4.58 15.59
C GLU A 30 -1.55 5.21 15.39
N LEU A 31 -0.54 4.41 15.05
CA LEU A 31 0.82 4.89 14.80
C LEU A 31 0.88 5.91 13.67
N LEU A 32 0.29 5.59 12.51
CA LEU A 32 0.38 6.44 11.31
C LEU A 32 -0.45 7.71 11.45
N HIS A 33 -1.61 7.64 12.10
CA HIS A 33 -2.39 8.82 12.45
C HIS A 33 -1.66 9.68 13.50
N GLY A 34 -1.01 9.05 14.48
CA GLY A 34 -0.19 9.75 15.48
C GLY A 34 0.92 10.58 14.84
N TRP A 35 1.67 10.01 13.89
CA TRP A 35 2.70 10.73 13.14
C TRP A 35 2.14 11.91 12.33
N SER A 36 1.01 11.71 11.66
CA SER A 36 0.36 12.76 10.87
C SER A 36 -0.12 13.90 11.77
N ALA A 37 -0.76 13.58 12.90
CA ALA A 37 -1.32 14.54 13.83
C ALA A 37 -0.24 15.33 14.60
N SER A 38 0.85 14.67 14.99
CA SER A 38 1.96 15.32 15.71
C SER A 38 2.90 16.10 14.78
N GLY A 39 2.88 15.81 13.47
CA GLY A 39 3.86 16.33 12.53
C GLY A 39 5.22 15.63 12.62
N GLU A 40 5.36 14.56 13.41
CA GLU A 40 6.61 13.78 13.55
C GLU A 40 7.07 13.21 12.21
N TYR A 41 6.12 12.79 11.37
CA TYR A 41 6.42 12.30 10.02
C TYR A 41 5.31 12.67 9.05
N PRO A 42 5.62 13.10 7.80
CA PRO A 42 4.61 13.43 6.79
C PRO A 42 3.97 12.16 6.21
N ALA A 43 3.22 11.43 7.05
CA ALA A 43 2.54 10.19 6.73
C ALA A 43 1.07 10.43 6.37
N THR A 44 0.59 9.70 5.37
CA THR A 44 -0.84 9.59 5.03
C THR A 44 -1.22 8.11 5.02
N TYR A 45 -2.25 7.75 5.80
CA TYR A 45 -2.74 6.38 5.87
C TYR A 45 -4.04 6.20 5.10
N VAL A 46 -4.09 5.20 4.23
CA VAL A 46 -5.26 4.89 3.40
C VAL A 46 -5.60 3.40 3.54
N PRO A 47 -6.36 3.04 4.58
CA PRO A 47 -6.81 1.66 4.77
C PRO A 47 -7.97 1.30 3.83
N THR A 48 -8.06 0.03 3.48
CA THR A 48 -9.22 -0.58 2.80
C THR A 48 -9.51 -1.97 3.35
N ILE A 49 -10.79 -2.35 3.37
CA ILE A 49 -11.22 -3.71 3.73
C ILE A 49 -11.81 -4.43 2.52
N SER A 50 -11.46 -5.70 2.35
CA SER A 50 -11.94 -6.52 1.23
C SER A 50 -13.28 -7.23 1.48
N ARG A 51 -13.77 -7.24 2.73
CA ARG A 51 -15.03 -7.90 3.12
C ARG A 51 -16.02 -6.92 3.77
N PRO A 52 -16.42 -5.82 3.11
CA PRO A 52 -17.22 -4.77 3.74
C PRO A 52 -18.60 -5.22 4.22
N ASN A 53 -19.16 -6.27 3.62
CA ASN A 53 -20.49 -6.79 3.97
C ASN A 53 -20.45 -7.81 5.12
N ASP A 54 -19.26 -8.16 5.63
CA ASP A 54 -19.14 -9.07 6.76
C ASP A 54 -19.60 -8.35 8.05
N PRO A 55 -20.44 -8.97 8.90
CA PRO A 55 -20.87 -8.37 10.17
C PRO A 55 -19.71 -7.94 11.08
N ALA A 56 -18.55 -8.60 11.01
CA ALA A 56 -17.36 -8.21 11.77
C ALA A 56 -16.79 -6.84 11.35
N ASN A 57 -17.21 -6.32 10.20
CA ASN A 57 -16.84 -5.02 9.66
C ASN A 57 -17.96 -3.98 9.78
N ALA A 58 -19.02 -4.28 10.53
CA ALA A 58 -20.08 -3.32 10.79
C ALA A 58 -19.53 -2.00 11.36
N GLY A 59 -19.90 -0.88 10.74
CA GLY A 59 -19.42 0.45 11.11
C GLY A 59 -18.17 0.94 10.36
N TRP A 60 -17.59 0.13 9.46
CA TRP A 60 -16.56 0.62 8.54
C TRP A 60 -17.13 1.67 7.57
N THR A 61 -16.53 2.86 7.55
CA THR A 61 -16.91 3.96 6.65
C THR A 61 -15.78 4.38 5.70
N GLY A 62 -14.67 3.66 5.71
CA GLY A 62 -13.51 3.94 4.85
C GLY A 62 -13.62 3.29 3.48
N ARG A 63 -12.49 3.19 2.78
CA ARG A 63 -12.43 2.55 1.45
C ARG A 63 -12.73 1.05 1.55
N THR A 64 -13.29 0.51 0.48
CA THR A 64 -13.62 -0.91 0.38
C THR A 64 -13.05 -1.49 -0.89
N GLY A 65 -12.74 -2.79 -0.87
CA GLY A 65 -12.08 -3.49 -1.96
C GLY A 65 -10.66 -3.92 -1.58
N ARG A 66 -10.04 -4.69 -2.47
CA ARG A 66 -8.64 -5.11 -2.32
C ARG A 66 -7.72 -3.92 -2.57
N VAL A 67 -6.52 -3.92 -2.00
CA VAL A 67 -5.64 -2.74 -2.02
C VAL A 67 -5.27 -2.31 -3.43
N GLU A 68 -5.03 -3.26 -4.33
CA GLU A 68 -4.72 -3.00 -5.74
C GLU A 68 -5.84 -2.21 -6.44
N SER A 69 -7.11 -2.49 -6.10
CA SER A 69 -8.26 -1.86 -6.74
C SER A 69 -8.45 -0.38 -6.37
N ILE A 70 -7.82 0.07 -5.28
CA ILE A 70 -7.94 1.47 -4.82
C ILE A 70 -6.74 2.34 -5.20
N ILE A 71 -5.66 1.77 -5.77
CA ILE A 71 -4.39 2.47 -6.00
C ILE A 71 -4.59 3.75 -6.81
N ARG A 72 -5.14 3.64 -8.03
CA ARG A 72 -5.28 4.80 -8.92
C ARG A 72 -6.12 5.91 -8.30
N ALA A 73 -7.25 5.55 -7.69
CA ALA A 73 -8.13 6.51 -7.03
C ALA A 73 -7.43 7.19 -5.84
N ALA A 74 -6.78 6.42 -4.97
CA ALA A 74 -6.08 6.96 -3.81
C ALA A 74 -4.92 7.88 -4.21
N LEU A 75 -4.13 7.51 -5.21
CA LEU A 75 -3.03 8.34 -5.71
C LEU A 75 -3.55 9.61 -6.40
N GLY A 76 -4.64 9.51 -7.16
CA GLY A 76 -5.33 10.65 -7.77
C GLY A 76 -5.87 11.65 -6.74
N ASP A 77 -6.60 11.17 -5.73
CA ASP A 77 -7.12 11.99 -4.64
C ASP A 77 -6.00 12.71 -3.87
N LEU A 78 -4.83 12.08 -3.78
CA LEU A 78 -3.64 12.60 -3.11
C LEU A 78 -2.71 13.38 -4.05
N SER A 79 -3.10 13.61 -5.32
CA SER A 79 -2.36 14.35 -6.34
C SER A 79 -0.89 13.92 -6.43
N VAL A 80 -0.65 12.61 -6.50
CA VAL A 80 0.71 12.06 -6.59
C VAL A 80 1.24 12.24 -8.01
N ASP A 81 2.39 12.92 -8.15
CA ASP A 81 3.14 12.92 -9.41
C ASP A 81 3.84 11.56 -9.58
N PRO A 82 3.50 10.76 -10.60
CA PRO A 82 4.11 9.45 -10.80
C PRO A 82 5.62 9.51 -11.07
N ASN A 83 6.14 10.62 -11.62
CA ASN A 83 7.58 10.78 -11.89
C ASN A 83 8.39 11.17 -10.64
N GLY A 84 7.72 11.64 -9.60
CA GLY A 84 8.31 12.02 -8.32
C GLY A 84 8.12 10.98 -7.21
N ALA A 85 7.55 9.81 -7.54
CA ALA A 85 7.15 8.79 -6.58
C ALA A 85 7.95 7.49 -6.75
N VAL A 86 8.06 6.75 -5.65
CA VAL A 86 8.58 5.38 -5.61
C VAL A 86 7.58 4.53 -4.86
N ALA A 87 7.27 3.34 -5.38
CA ALA A 87 6.34 2.40 -4.78
C ALA A 87 7.10 1.19 -4.22
N TYR A 88 6.69 0.75 -3.04
CA TYR A 88 7.17 -0.48 -2.42
C TYR A 88 5.97 -1.40 -2.17
N LEU A 89 6.02 -2.59 -2.74
CA LEU A 89 4.95 -3.58 -2.67
C LEU A 89 5.38 -4.76 -1.80
N CYS A 90 4.55 -5.11 -0.81
CA CYS A 90 4.78 -6.25 0.07
C CYS A 90 3.43 -6.90 0.39
N GLY A 91 3.36 -8.24 0.33
CA GLY A 91 2.16 -9.00 0.62
C GLY A 91 2.03 -10.24 -0.25
N ASN A 92 0.77 -10.66 -0.47
CA ASN A 92 0.48 -11.83 -1.30
C ASN A 92 0.98 -11.62 -2.74
N PRO A 93 1.61 -12.63 -3.38
CA PRO A 93 2.10 -12.52 -4.75
C PRO A 93 1.07 -12.04 -5.77
N ASP A 94 -0.18 -12.52 -5.70
CA ASP A 94 -1.24 -12.12 -6.63
C ASP A 94 -1.60 -10.64 -6.46
N MET A 95 -1.57 -10.14 -5.21
CA MET A 95 -1.76 -8.73 -4.92
C MET A 95 -0.61 -7.89 -5.50
N ILE A 96 0.64 -8.35 -5.36
CA ILE A 96 1.81 -7.63 -5.88
C ILE A 96 1.74 -7.50 -7.41
N VAL A 97 1.42 -8.59 -8.11
CA VAL A 97 1.27 -8.57 -9.59
C VAL A 97 0.18 -7.59 -10.01
N ALA A 98 -0.98 -7.61 -9.35
CA ALA A 98 -2.07 -6.69 -9.68
C ALA A 98 -1.74 -5.22 -9.33
N ALA A 99 -1.10 -4.98 -8.18
CA ALA A 99 -0.70 -3.65 -7.76
C ALA A 99 0.35 -3.03 -8.69
N GLU A 100 1.30 -3.84 -9.19
CA GLU A 100 2.28 -3.40 -10.18
C GLU A 100 1.60 -2.95 -11.48
N GLN A 101 0.60 -3.69 -11.97
CA GLN A 101 -0.17 -3.31 -13.16
C GLN A 101 -0.92 -1.98 -12.95
N GLU A 102 -1.52 -1.80 -11.78
CA GLU A 102 -2.25 -0.59 -11.42
C GLU A 102 -1.34 0.64 -11.28
N LEU A 103 -0.12 0.46 -10.74
CA LEU A 103 0.89 1.52 -10.65
C LEU A 103 1.46 1.91 -12.02
N ARG A 104 1.74 0.93 -12.88
CA ARG A 104 2.11 1.17 -14.29
C ARG A 104 1.03 1.94 -15.02
N ALA A 105 -0.23 1.52 -14.86
CA ALA A 105 -1.37 2.18 -15.47
C ALA A 105 -1.60 3.60 -14.92
N TYR A 106 -1.19 3.87 -13.68
CA TYR A 106 -1.15 5.22 -13.12
C TYR A 106 -0.02 6.08 -13.70
N GLY A 107 1.04 5.44 -14.20
CA GLY A 107 2.17 6.09 -14.88
C GLY A 107 3.50 6.02 -14.14
N LEU A 108 3.61 5.23 -13.06
CA LEU A 108 4.90 5.05 -12.39
C LEU A 108 5.90 4.32 -13.32
N PRO A 109 7.15 4.79 -13.42
CA PRO A 109 8.21 4.05 -14.11
C PRO A 109 8.49 2.69 -13.46
N ASP A 110 8.88 1.70 -14.25
CA ASP A 110 9.14 0.34 -13.77
C ASP A 110 10.26 0.30 -12.73
N GLU A 111 11.31 1.11 -12.93
CA GLU A 111 12.43 1.23 -12.00
C GLU A 111 12.04 1.83 -10.64
N ALA A 112 10.90 2.52 -10.57
CA ALA A 112 10.35 3.10 -9.35
C ALA A 112 9.39 2.16 -8.60
N ILE A 113 9.16 0.94 -9.10
CA ILE A 113 8.31 -0.06 -8.46
C ILE A 113 9.17 -1.18 -7.89
N HIS A 114 9.34 -1.19 -6.57
CA HIS A 114 10.10 -2.21 -5.85
C HIS A 114 9.17 -3.20 -5.18
N LYS A 115 9.52 -4.49 -5.24
CA LYS A 115 8.68 -5.60 -4.78
C LYS A 115 9.45 -6.45 -3.79
N GLU A 116 8.80 -6.79 -2.69
CA GLU A 116 9.27 -7.80 -1.74
C GLU A 116 8.33 -9.00 -1.78
N LEU A 117 8.80 -10.07 -2.42
CA LEU A 117 8.02 -11.30 -2.59
C LEU A 117 8.35 -12.27 -1.47
N TYR A 118 7.40 -12.46 -0.55
CA TYR A 118 7.44 -13.56 0.41
C TYR A 118 6.70 -14.75 -0.17
N TRP A 119 7.45 -15.82 -0.38
CA TRP A 119 6.93 -17.03 -0.97
C TRP A 119 6.83 -18.13 0.09
N PRO A 120 5.63 -18.57 0.50
CA PRO A 120 5.49 -19.73 1.39
C PRO A 120 6.07 -20.96 0.69
N ALA A 121 6.84 -21.77 1.42
CA ALA A 121 7.48 -22.97 0.87
C ALA A 121 6.47 -23.81 0.05
N GLY A 122 6.81 -24.09 -1.22
CA GLY A 122 6.07 -25.04 -2.07
C GLY A 122 5.15 -24.43 -3.14
N LYS A 123 4.98 -23.12 -3.18
CA LYS A 123 4.28 -22.47 -4.31
C LYS A 123 5.41 -22.14 -5.38
N GLN A 124 5.16 -21.86 -6.66
CA GLN A 124 6.17 -21.21 -7.54
C GLN A 124 5.57 -19.96 -8.22
N PRO A 125 6.37 -18.93 -8.54
CA PRO A 125 5.87 -17.74 -9.23
C PRO A 125 5.23 -18.15 -10.56
N THR A 126 3.93 -17.92 -10.69
CA THR A 126 3.24 -18.08 -11.97
C THR A 126 3.61 -16.89 -12.84
N GLY A 127 4.62 -17.06 -13.71
CA GLY A 127 5.09 -15.98 -14.59
C GLY A 127 6.56 -16.01 -14.97
N ALA A 128 7.35 -17.01 -14.54
CA ALA A 128 8.64 -17.28 -15.15
C ALA A 128 8.41 -17.83 -16.57
N ILE A 129 8.24 -16.96 -17.55
CA ILE A 129 8.46 -17.32 -18.95
C ILE A 129 9.97 -17.39 -19.10
N GLU A 130 10.49 -18.61 -19.18
CA GLU A 130 11.84 -18.87 -19.65
C GLU A 130 11.93 -18.43 -21.12
N SER A 131 12.93 -17.61 -21.42
CA SER A 131 13.41 -17.32 -22.77
C SER A 131 14.87 -17.74 -22.87
#